data_AF-A0A5C6D0G9-F1
#
_entry.id   AF-A0A5C6D0G9-F1
#
_cell.length_a   1.000
_cell.length_b   1.000
_cell.length_c   1.000
_cell.angle_alpha   90.00
_cell.angle_beta   90.00
_cell.angle_gamma   90.00
#
_symmetry.space_group_name_H-M   'P 1'
#
loop_
_entity.id
_entity.type
_entity.pdbx_description
1 polymer ?
#
loop_
_entity_poly.entity_id
_entity_poly.type
_entity_poly.pdbx_seq_one_letter_code
_entity_poly.pdbx_strand_id
1 'polypeptide(L)'
;MTHTIWGLLLSLAALLCFTGSDAAAQSISLDDNPMLMGGFGKGAEDEFGFAAAPALTPSPSLGALGAPIDGNVFTPGIPAILEHTPNGGYIDAFSTNKPIPLALPGGPVPAITLQFSVDRLTTGLPGSAVLTESGFVQQMGDIYTSTATFPHPVIFAGMPHPAIPFLGPLPSAGVGGSNTLLIDESAFGLTTAVGIVPPGVFAGPLGTGSHDNVDAFDFRSLVPDPLPLFPGAGVYPVHSYFSIAPDEAVAVGASAADIFDTAAFASGTAPTPFATSLSMGLDSLGLNTDSIDALVMFDSGLVGGPENGGPGGEPGRDFALFSLAPGSASLGTAVGAAPKSASDVFFTDFTGSFSVFAFPGDLGLPAGLPGFPFQNQSNIDALEITVPEPTCGLLLLGMASIGWYGRRR
;
A
#
# COMPACT_ATOMS: atom_id res chain seq x y z
N MET A 1 -7.77 14.51 51.15
CA MET A 1 -7.17 14.79 49.83
C MET A 1 -6.68 13.49 49.19
N THR A 2 -7.56 12.50 49.01
CA THR A 2 -7.20 11.16 48.47
C THR A 2 -8.27 10.58 47.53
N HIS A 3 -9.33 11.34 47.22
CA HIS A 3 -10.40 10.91 46.32
C HIS A 3 -10.30 11.49 44.90
N THR A 4 -9.32 12.35 44.62
CA THR A 4 -9.15 13.02 43.31
C THR A 4 -8.13 12.35 42.38
N ILE A 5 -7.37 11.36 42.85
CA ILE A 5 -6.36 10.67 42.03
C ILE A 5 -6.97 9.46 41.28
N TRP A 6 -8.02 8.84 41.82
CA TRP A 6 -8.64 7.66 41.21
C TRP A 6 -9.60 7.98 40.05
N GLY A 7 -10.17 9.18 40.03
CA GLY A 7 -10.97 9.65 38.89
C GLY A 7 -10.13 9.91 37.64
N LEU A 8 -8.88 10.36 37.80
CA LEU A 8 -8.00 10.70 36.69
C LEU A 8 -7.44 9.45 35.98
N LEU A 9 -7.25 8.34 36.70
CA LEU A 9 -6.76 7.08 36.13
C LEU A 9 -7.83 6.34 35.31
N LEU A 10 -9.11 6.45 35.66
CA LEU A 10 -10.19 5.88 34.84
C LEU A 10 -10.49 6.72 33.58
N SER A 11 -10.26 8.03 33.62
CA SER A 11 -10.40 8.89 32.43
C SER A 11 -9.26 8.75 31.43
N LEU A 12 -8.07 8.31 31.87
CA LEU A 12 -6.92 8.08 30.98
C LEU A 12 -7.01 6.73 30.24
N ALA A 13 -7.66 5.72 30.82
CA ALA A 13 -7.89 4.43 30.16
C ALA A 13 -9.09 4.45 29.18
N ALA A 14 -10.00 5.43 29.31
CA ALA A 14 -11.14 5.59 28.42
C ALA A 14 -10.86 6.51 27.20
N LEU A 15 -9.63 7.01 27.04
CA LEU A 15 -9.23 7.94 25.98
C LEU A 15 -8.45 7.28 24.82
N LEU A 16 -8.43 5.94 24.74
CA LEU A 16 -7.72 5.20 23.68
C LEU A 16 -8.63 4.32 22.81
N CYS A 17 -9.96 4.41 22.97
CA CYS A 17 -10.89 3.80 22.03
C CYS A 17 -11.38 4.88 21.04
N PHE A 18 -10.57 5.20 20.04
CA PHE A 18 -11.09 5.86 18.84
C PHE A 18 -11.83 4.82 18.00
N THR A 19 -13.11 4.59 18.32
CA THR A 19 -14.04 3.99 17.37
C THR A 19 -14.68 5.11 16.57
N GLY A 20 -14.11 5.41 15.42
CA GLY A 20 -14.65 6.37 14.46
C GLY A 20 -14.30 5.89 13.06
N SER A 21 -15.32 5.43 12.34
CA SER A 21 -15.31 5.24 10.90
C SER A 21 -15.17 6.61 10.23
N ASP A 22 -13.98 7.20 10.29
CA ASP A 22 -13.69 8.42 9.56
C ASP A 22 -13.09 8.04 8.20
N ALA A 23 -13.96 7.93 7.20
CA ALA A 23 -13.62 7.99 5.79
C ALA A 23 -12.94 9.34 5.39
N ALA A 24 -12.59 10.18 6.37
CA ALA A 24 -12.13 11.56 6.19
C ALA A 24 -10.60 11.71 6.19
N ALA A 25 -9.85 10.62 6.16
CA ALA A 25 -8.38 10.67 6.22
C ALA A 25 -7.67 9.69 5.28
N GLN A 26 -8.33 9.24 4.21
CA GLN A 26 -7.71 8.31 3.26
C GLN A 26 -7.01 9.10 2.15
N SER A 27 -5.81 8.68 1.77
CA SER A 27 -5.06 9.24 0.66
C SER A 27 -5.01 8.17 -0.42
N ILE A 28 -5.47 8.49 -1.63
CA ILE A 28 -5.49 7.56 -2.77
C ILE A 28 -4.79 8.20 -3.97
N SER A 29 -4.07 7.41 -4.77
CA SER A 29 -3.77 7.81 -6.14
C SER A 29 -4.71 7.04 -7.06
N LEU A 30 -5.10 7.68 -8.16
CA LEU A 30 -5.93 7.05 -9.18
C LEU A 30 -5.09 6.90 -10.43
N ASP A 31 -5.33 5.81 -11.15
CA ASP A 31 -4.69 5.55 -12.41
C ASP A 31 -5.06 6.59 -13.46
N ASP A 32 -4.09 7.42 -13.80
CA ASP A 32 -4.18 8.50 -14.76
C ASP A 32 -3.66 8.13 -16.14
N ASN A 33 -3.05 6.95 -16.31
CA ASN A 33 -2.56 6.48 -17.58
C ASN A 33 -2.47 4.95 -17.66
N PRO A 34 -3.60 4.23 -17.71
CA PRO A 34 -3.59 2.77 -17.67
C PRO A 34 -2.86 2.16 -18.86
N MET A 35 -2.95 2.76 -20.05
CA MET A 35 -2.14 2.42 -21.23
C MET A 35 -2.36 3.41 -22.39
N LEU A 36 -1.29 4.03 -22.93
CA LEU A 36 -1.41 4.87 -24.14
C LEU A 36 -1.60 4.03 -25.41
N MET A 37 -2.71 4.26 -26.13
CA MET A 37 -3.00 3.60 -27.41
C MET A 37 -1.81 3.71 -28.39
N GLY A 38 -1.20 2.56 -28.72
CA GLY A 38 -0.12 2.47 -29.71
C GLY A 38 1.29 2.81 -29.17
N GLY A 39 1.45 3.03 -27.87
CA GLY A 39 2.74 3.09 -27.19
C GLY A 39 3.05 1.73 -26.54
N PHE A 40 4.08 1.05 -27.01
CA PHE A 40 4.67 -0.06 -26.24
C PHE A 40 5.32 0.53 -24.99
N GLY A 41 4.98 0.02 -23.81
CA GLY A 41 5.62 0.34 -22.53
C GLY A 41 5.27 1.73 -22.01
N LYS A 42 3.97 2.04 -21.98
CA LYS A 42 3.44 3.34 -21.55
C LYS A 42 2.14 3.15 -20.79
N GLY A 43 2.22 3.17 -19.47
CA GLY A 43 1.09 3.13 -18.54
C GLY A 43 1.28 2.11 -17.42
N ALA A 44 0.61 2.29 -16.28
CA ALA A 44 0.75 1.46 -15.07
C ALA A 44 0.30 0.00 -15.30
N GLU A 45 -0.67 -0.25 -16.18
CA GLU A 45 -1.27 -1.58 -16.35
C GLU A 45 -0.57 -2.45 -17.43
N ASP A 46 0.28 -1.86 -18.29
CA ASP A 46 1.14 -2.56 -19.26
C ASP A 46 2.44 -1.76 -19.49
N GLU A 47 3.13 -1.54 -18.39
CA GLU A 47 4.38 -0.79 -18.28
C GLU A 47 5.47 -1.20 -19.27
N PHE A 48 5.45 -2.46 -19.68
CA PHE A 48 6.45 -3.04 -20.57
C PHE A 48 5.91 -3.30 -21.98
N GLY A 49 4.66 -2.93 -22.27
CA GLY A 49 4.04 -2.96 -23.59
C GLY A 49 3.90 -4.36 -24.17
N PHE A 50 3.79 -5.38 -23.33
CA PHE A 50 3.87 -6.75 -23.79
C PHE A 50 2.57 -7.24 -24.44
N ALA A 51 1.47 -6.47 -24.41
CA ALA A 51 0.23 -6.79 -25.12
C ALA A 51 -0.44 -5.55 -25.76
N ALA A 52 -1.15 -5.78 -26.87
CA ALA A 52 -2.11 -4.80 -27.37
C ALA A 52 -3.42 -4.93 -26.56
N ALA A 53 -3.48 -4.36 -25.36
CA ALA A 53 -4.77 -4.13 -24.72
C ALA A 53 -5.54 -3.05 -25.50
N PRO A 54 -6.89 -3.04 -25.51
CA PRO A 54 -7.62 -1.87 -26.00
C PRO A 54 -7.22 -0.65 -25.15
N ALA A 55 -7.05 0.52 -25.78
CA ALA A 55 -6.70 1.74 -25.08
C ALA A 55 -7.57 1.94 -23.84
N LEU A 56 -6.97 1.80 -22.67
CA LEU A 56 -7.53 2.25 -21.43
C LEU A 56 -7.14 3.73 -21.32
N THR A 57 -8.07 4.60 -20.98
CA THR A 57 -7.75 6.01 -20.68
C THR A 57 -7.81 6.22 -19.17
N PRO A 58 -7.19 7.30 -18.65
CA PRO A 58 -7.28 7.74 -17.27
C PRO A 58 -8.64 7.49 -16.60
N SER A 59 -8.57 7.19 -15.31
CA SER A 59 -9.67 7.13 -14.36
C SER A 59 -10.62 8.33 -14.57
N PRO A 60 -11.92 8.10 -14.86
CA PRO A 60 -12.88 9.17 -15.18
C PRO A 60 -13.01 10.24 -14.09
N SER A 61 -12.78 9.89 -12.82
CA SER A 61 -12.85 10.86 -11.71
C SER A 61 -11.75 11.90 -11.74
N LEU A 62 -10.63 11.67 -12.43
CA LEU A 62 -9.53 12.63 -12.57
C LEU A 62 -9.99 13.94 -13.23
N GLY A 63 -10.85 13.85 -14.25
CA GLY A 63 -11.40 15.02 -14.94
C GLY A 63 -12.32 15.87 -14.06
N ALA A 64 -12.98 15.25 -13.08
CA ALA A 64 -13.87 15.93 -12.13
C ALA A 64 -13.11 16.66 -11.02
N LEU A 65 -11.89 16.22 -10.69
CA LEU A 65 -11.06 16.77 -9.62
C LEU A 65 -10.29 18.05 -10.02
N GLY A 66 -10.29 18.43 -11.30
CA GLY A 66 -9.90 19.77 -11.76
C GLY A 66 -8.41 20.14 -11.62
N ALA A 67 -7.53 19.16 -11.39
CA ALA A 67 -6.08 19.33 -11.18
C ALA A 67 -5.26 18.81 -12.38
N PRO A 68 -4.01 19.27 -12.58
CA PRO A 68 -3.10 18.67 -13.55
C PRO A 68 -2.79 17.21 -13.17
N ILE A 69 -3.34 16.37 -14.05
CA ILE A 69 -3.41 14.94 -14.36
C ILE A 69 -2.22 14.00 -14.07
N ASP A 70 -1.18 14.34 -13.30
CA ASP A 70 -0.03 13.41 -13.21
C ASP A 70 0.52 13.31 -11.77
N GLY A 71 0.62 12.09 -11.21
CA GLY A 71 1.36 11.79 -9.97
C GLY A 71 0.72 12.21 -8.65
N ASN A 72 -0.60 12.45 -8.62
CA ASN A 72 -1.26 13.03 -7.46
C ASN A 72 -1.80 11.97 -6.48
N VAL A 73 -1.60 12.23 -5.19
CA VAL A 73 -2.31 11.53 -4.12
C VAL A 73 -3.44 12.41 -3.59
N PHE A 74 -4.68 12.01 -3.86
CA PHE A 74 -5.91 12.66 -3.45
C PHE A 74 -6.28 12.30 -2.02
N THR A 75 -6.70 13.29 -1.23
CA THR A 75 -7.46 13.05 0.01
C THR A 75 -8.91 13.49 -0.19
N PRO A 76 -9.93 12.68 0.14
CA PRO A 76 -11.33 13.07 0.02
C PRO A 76 -11.60 14.42 0.71
N GLY A 77 -12.13 15.38 -0.06
CA GLY A 77 -12.55 16.69 0.45
C GLY A 77 -11.52 17.82 0.34
N ILE A 78 -10.26 17.56 -0.02
CA ILE A 78 -9.25 18.59 -0.33
C ILE A 78 -8.41 18.11 -1.51
N PRO A 79 -8.31 18.85 -2.63
CA PRO A 79 -7.35 18.54 -3.68
C PRO A 79 -5.94 18.83 -3.13
N ALA A 80 -5.38 17.86 -2.44
CA ALA A 80 -3.97 17.78 -2.18
C ALA A 80 -3.34 17.35 -3.52
N ILE A 81 -2.88 18.32 -4.31
CA ILE A 81 -2.10 18.07 -5.53
C ILE A 81 -0.67 17.93 -5.02
N LEU A 82 -0.14 16.71 -5.04
CA LEU A 82 1.17 16.39 -4.47
C LEU A 82 2.09 16.04 -5.62
N GLU A 83 2.95 16.98 -6.02
CA GLU A 83 4.02 16.68 -6.98
C GLU A 83 5.13 15.93 -6.22
N HIS A 84 5.04 14.60 -6.17
CA HIS A 84 6.11 13.75 -5.62
C HIS A 84 7.21 13.45 -6.66
N THR A 85 6.87 13.55 -7.93
CA THR A 85 7.71 13.05 -9.02
C THR A 85 8.61 14.15 -9.61
N PRO A 86 9.89 13.85 -9.94
CA PRO A 86 10.85 14.85 -10.44
C PRO A 86 10.40 15.60 -11.69
N ASN A 87 9.60 14.98 -12.54
CA ASN A 87 9.06 15.59 -13.76
C ASN A 87 7.57 15.90 -13.68
N GLY A 88 6.95 15.74 -12.50
CA GLY A 88 5.50 15.72 -12.37
C GLY A 88 4.88 14.54 -13.14
N GLY A 89 5.58 13.40 -13.22
CA GLY A 89 5.07 12.14 -13.78
C GLY A 89 4.35 11.26 -12.74
N TYR A 90 4.21 9.97 -13.04
CA TYR A 90 3.31 9.04 -12.36
C TYR A 90 3.92 8.39 -11.12
N ILE A 91 3.11 8.26 -10.06
CA ILE A 91 3.43 7.42 -8.91
C ILE A 91 2.80 6.06 -9.17
N ASP A 92 3.62 5.01 -9.11
CA ASP A 92 3.19 3.63 -9.33
C ASP A 92 2.82 2.92 -8.01
N ALA A 93 3.41 3.37 -6.91
CA ALA A 93 3.04 2.95 -5.56
C ALA A 93 3.36 4.02 -4.54
N PHE A 94 2.59 4.08 -3.46
CA PHE A 94 2.75 5.08 -2.40
C PHE A 94 2.60 4.49 -1.00
N SER A 95 3.39 5.01 -0.05
CA SER A 95 3.21 4.72 1.36
C SER A 95 3.70 5.86 2.25
N THR A 96 2.96 6.16 3.31
CA THR A 96 3.50 6.93 4.44
C THR A 96 4.26 6.03 5.42
N ASN A 97 5.27 6.56 6.12
CA ASN A 97 6.10 5.76 7.04
C ASN A 97 5.29 5.03 8.13
N LYS A 98 5.13 3.71 8.08
CA LYS A 98 4.34 2.95 9.07
C LYS A 98 5.10 2.83 10.40
N PRO A 99 4.41 2.98 11.55
CA PRO A 99 5.05 2.84 12.83
C PRO A 99 5.55 1.39 13.01
N ILE A 100 6.83 1.24 13.36
CA ILE A 100 7.35 -0.06 13.77
C ILE A 100 6.91 -0.28 15.21
N PRO A 101 6.11 -1.31 15.51
CA PRO A 101 5.65 -1.58 16.87
C PRO A 101 6.87 -1.84 17.75
N LEU A 102 7.16 -0.90 18.65
CA LEU A 102 8.06 -1.11 19.76
C LEU A 102 7.38 -2.11 20.68
N ALA A 103 7.66 -3.40 20.51
CA ALA A 103 7.33 -4.36 21.56
C ALA A 103 7.99 -3.86 22.85
N LEU A 104 7.19 -3.59 23.88
CA LEU A 104 7.73 -3.51 25.24
C LEU A 104 8.64 -4.73 25.45
N PRO A 105 9.80 -4.62 26.10
CA PRO A 105 10.70 -5.76 26.27
C PRO A 105 9.95 -6.99 26.77
N GLY A 106 9.80 -8.01 25.90
CA GLY A 106 9.09 -9.26 26.19
C GLY A 106 7.59 -9.32 25.82
N GLY A 107 7.01 -8.29 25.21
CA GLY A 107 5.63 -8.29 24.69
C GLY A 107 5.52 -8.92 23.30
N PRO A 108 4.35 -9.49 22.94
CA PRO A 108 4.11 -10.01 21.59
C PRO A 108 4.01 -8.86 20.58
N VAL A 109 4.63 -9.03 19.41
CA VAL A 109 4.40 -8.15 18.26
C VAL A 109 3.01 -8.46 17.69
N PRO A 110 2.13 -7.47 17.52
CA PRO A 110 0.77 -7.75 17.04
C PRO A 110 0.79 -8.21 15.58
N ALA A 111 -0.07 -9.16 15.24
CA ALA A 111 -0.27 -9.54 13.84
C ALA A 111 -0.90 -8.38 13.04
N ILE A 112 -0.81 -8.44 11.73
CA ILE A 112 -1.39 -7.46 10.80
C ILE A 112 -2.40 -8.11 9.88
N THR A 113 -3.32 -7.33 9.32
CA THR A 113 -4.07 -7.67 8.11
C THR A 113 -3.52 -6.87 6.94
N LEU A 114 -3.55 -7.47 5.76
CA LEU A 114 -3.19 -6.79 4.51
C LEU A 114 -4.47 -6.21 3.90
N GLN A 115 -4.36 -4.98 3.41
CA GLN A 115 -5.42 -4.34 2.66
C GLN A 115 -4.88 -3.90 1.31
N PHE A 116 -5.70 -4.03 0.27
CA PHE A 116 -5.19 -3.87 -1.08
C PHE A 116 -6.27 -3.47 -2.08
N SER A 117 -5.83 -2.85 -3.16
CA SER A 117 -6.57 -2.73 -4.43
C SER A 117 -6.00 -3.71 -5.45
N VAL A 118 -6.71 -3.90 -6.56
CA VAL A 118 -6.31 -4.76 -7.66
C VAL A 118 -6.55 -4.09 -9.01
N ASP A 119 -5.76 -4.43 -10.02
CA ASP A 119 -5.96 -3.99 -11.42
C ASP A 119 -7.35 -4.40 -11.95
N ARG A 120 -7.87 -3.62 -12.90
CA ARG A 120 -9.04 -3.86 -13.74
C ARG A 120 -9.14 -5.25 -14.35
N LEU A 121 -8.03 -5.94 -14.62
CA LEU A 121 -8.05 -7.32 -15.16
C LEU A 121 -8.02 -8.41 -14.08
N THR A 122 -7.87 -8.03 -12.82
CA THR A 122 -7.83 -8.98 -11.72
C THR A 122 -9.20 -9.61 -11.45
N THR A 123 -9.24 -10.94 -11.49
CA THR A 123 -10.38 -11.72 -11.02
C THR A 123 -10.04 -12.42 -9.71
N GLY A 124 -10.97 -12.51 -8.76
CA GLY A 124 -10.75 -13.21 -7.49
C GLY A 124 -10.95 -14.73 -7.58
N LEU A 125 -10.58 -15.44 -6.52
CA LEU A 125 -10.89 -16.86 -6.32
C LEU A 125 -12.33 -17.07 -5.83
N PRO A 126 -12.91 -18.28 -6.02
CA PRO A 126 -14.22 -18.63 -5.46
C PRO A 126 -14.35 -18.31 -3.97
N GLY A 127 -15.36 -17.52 -3.62
CA GLY A 127 -15.63 -17.11 -2.23
C GLY A 127 -14.87 -15.88 -1.74
N SER A 128 -14.13 -15.19 -2.62
CA SER A 128 -13.56 -13.87 -2.34
C SER A 128 -14.52 -12.74 -2.67
N ALA A 129 -14.34 -11.59 -2.02
CA ALA A 129 -15.03 -10.36 -2.40
C ALA A 129 -14.54 -9.85 -3.77
N VAL A 130 -13.24 -9.93 -4.07
CA VAL A 130 -12.71 -9.59 -5.41
C VAL A 130 -13.43 -10.35 -6.52
N LEU A 131 -13.71 -11.64 -6.35
CA LEU A 131 -14.49 -12.39 -7.36
C LEU A 131 -15.91 -11.81 -7.49
N THR A 132 -16.53 -11.46 -6.37
CA THR A 132 -17.88 -10.89 -6.35
C THR A 132 -17.93 -9.56 -7.09
N GLU A 133 -17.02 -8.64 -6.76
CA GLU A 133 -16.95 -7.31 -7.38
C GLU A 133 -16.48 -7.36 -8.84
N SER A 134 -15.62 -8.32 -9.20
CA SER A 134 -15.29 -8.56 -10.62
C SER A 134 -16.50 -9.01 -11.45
N GLY A 135 -17.49 -9.66 -10.82
CA GLY A 135 -18.77 -9.97 -11.45
C GLY A 135 -19.64 -8.73 -11.72
N PHE A 136 -19.38 -7.63 -11.01
CA PHE A 136 -20.02 -6.33 -11.19
C PHE A 136 -19.16 -5.33 -11.97
N VAL A 137 -17.89 -5.66 -12.21
CA VAL A 137 -16.92 -4.79 -12.90
C VAL A 137 -16.62 -3.53 -12.08
N GLN A 138 -16.47 -3.69 -10.77
CA GLN A 138 -16.17 -2.59 -9.82
C GLN A 138 -14.86 -2.79 -9.06
N GLN A 139 -14.17 -3.91 -9.31
CA GLN A 139 -13.16 -4.41 -8.39
C GLN A 139 -11.90 -3.53 -8.24
N MET A 140 -11.64 -2.66 -9.20
CA MET A 140 -10.43 -1.83 -9.31
C MET A 140 -10.48 -0.52 -8.52
N GLY A 141 -11.67 0.00 -8.27
CA GLY A 141 -11.86 1.16 -7.40
C GLY A 141 -12.04 0.77 -5.92
N ASP A 142 -12.14 -0.53 -5.65
CA ASP A 142 -12.46 -1.09 -4.35
C ASP A 142 -11.21 -1.40 -3.52
N ILE A 143 -11.34 -1.28 -2.20
CA ILE A 143 -10.32 -1.72 -1.25
C ILE A 143 -10.78 -2.99 -0.54
N TYR A 144 -9.93 -4.01 -0.55
CA TYR A 144 -10.15 -5.29 0.09
C TYR A 144 -9.30 -5.42 1.35
N THR A 145 -9.73 -6.29 2.26
CA THR A 145 -8.93 -6.69 3.42
C THR A 145 -8.82 -8.21 3.52
N SER A 146 -7.65 -8.70 3.87
CA SER A 146 -7.38 -10.12 4.06
C SER A 146 -8.17 -10.68 5.24
N THR A 147 -8.78 -11.85 5.07
CA THR A 147 -9.46 -12.54 6.18
C THR A 147 -8.47 -13.19 7.15
N ALA A 148 -7.26 -13.46 6.67
CA ALA A 148 -6.17 -13.98 7.48
C ALA A 148 -5.37 -12.85 8.11
N THR A 149 -4.71 -13.17 9.23
CA THR A 149 -3.71 -12.29 9.84
C THR A 149 -2.31 -12.83 9.57
N PHE A 150 -1.37 -11.91 9.38
CA PHE A 150 0.01 -12.19 9.07
C PHE A 150 0.92 -11.78 10.24
N PRO A 151 2.01 -12.51 10.50
CA PRO A 151 3.03 -12.04 11.42
C PRO A 151 3.55 -10.67 10.97
N HIS A 152 3.76 -9.74 11.90
CA HIS A 152 4.25 -8.42 11.56
C HIS A 152 5.62 -8.48 10.86
N PRO A 153 5.86 -7.75 9.76
CA PRO A 153 7.07 -7.84 8.95
C PRO A 153 8.38 -7.61 9.72
N VAL A 154 8.36 -6.78 10.77
CA VAL A 154 9.51 -6.56 11.67
C VAL A 154 10.20 -7.83 12.16
N ILE A 155 9.47 -8.95 12.31
CA ILE A 155 10.10 -10.21 12.77
C ILE A 155 11.04 -10.81 11.72
N PHE A 156 10.92 -10.37 10.46
CA PHE A 156 11.76 -10.80 9.35
C PHE A 156 12.90 -9.83 9.03
N ALA A 157 12.95 -8.66 9.67
CA ALA A 157 14.05 -7.71 9.50
C ALA A 157 15.40 -8.34 9.90
N GLY A 158 16.41 -8.22 9.03
CA GLY A 158 17.74 -8.79 9.21
C GLY A 158 17.84 -10.28 8.87
N MET A 159 16.76 -10.92 8.42
CA MET A 159 16.82 -12.30 7.89
C MET A 159 17.29 -12.39 6.43
N PRO A 160 16.93 -11.45 5.54
CA PRO A 160 17.36 -11.54 4.16
C PRO A 160 18.89 -11.45 3.99
N HIS A 161 19.43 -12.09 2.94
CA HIS A 161 20.86 -12.37 2.78
C HIS A 161 21.40 -11.73 1.48
N PRO A 162 22.46 -10.91 1.55
CA PRO A 162 22.91 -10.06 0.42
C PRO A 162 23.41 -10.82 -0.81
N ALA A 163 23.72 -12.11 -0.68
CA ALA A 163 24.22 -12.93 -1.78
C ALA A 163 23.14 -13.61 -2.62
N ILE A 164 21.87 -13.57 -2.21
CA ILE A 164 20.78 -14.30 -2.87
C ILE A 164 19.62 -13.32 -3.10
N PRO A 165 19.39 -12.84 -4.34
CA PRO A 165 18.36 -11.84 -4.61
C PRO A 165 16.94 -12.28 -4.22
N PHE A 166 16.62 -13.57 -4.37
CA PHE A 166 15.32 -14.12 -3.97
C PHE A 166 15.49 -15.32 -3.04
N LEU A 167 14.95 -15.22 -1.82
CA LEU A 167 15.13 -16.22 -0.77
C LEU A 167 14.01 -17.26 -0.69
N GLY A 168 12.95 -17.07 -1.48
CA GLY A 168 11.75 -17.90 -1.43
C GLY A 168 10.72 -17.38 -0.43
N PRO A 169 9.75 -18.22 -0.03
CA PRO A 169 8.67 -17.80 0.86
C PRO A 169 9.09 -17.74 2.34
N LEU A 170 8.63 -16.69 3.02
CA LEU A 170 8.71 -16.55 4.47
C LEU A 170 7.68 -17.43 5.17
N PRO A 171 7.85 -17.73 6.47
CA PRO A 171 6.83 -18.38 7.30
C PRO A 171 5.45 -17.69 7.34
N SER A 172 5.36 -16.42 6.93
CA SER A 172 4.09 -15.70 6.79
C SER A 172 3.29 -16.10 5.55
N ALA A 173 3.94 -16.68 4.53
CA ALA A 173 3.30 -17.07 3.29
C ALA A 173 2.63 -18.45 3.42
N GLY A 174 1.46 -18.61 2.80
CA GLY A 174 0.71 -19.86 2.83
C GLY A 174 -0.11 -20.07 4.10
N VAL A 175 -0.37 -19.00 4.86
CA VAL A 175 -1.28 -19.03 6.03
C VAL A 175 -2.72 -19.39 5.63
N GLY A 176 -3.05 -19.27 4.33
CA GLY A 176 -4.37 -19.46 3.78
C GLY A 176 -5.28 -18.27 4.08
N GLY A 177 -6.37 -18.11 3.34
CA GLY A 177 -7.28 -17.01 3.54
C GLY A 177 -8.14 -16.73 2.32
N SER A 178 -8.77 -15.57 2.35
CA SER A 178 -9.49 -14.93 1.27
C SER A 178 -9.46 -13.43 1.54
N ASN A 179 -10.36 -12.68 0.91
CA ASN A 179 -10.58 -11.28 1.18
C ASN A 179 -12.06 -10.96 1.40
N THR A 180 -12.31 -9.84 2.08
CA THR A 180 -13.62 -9.19 2.18
C THR A 180 -13.52 -7.76 1.67
N LEU A 181 -14.60 -7.26 1.06
CA LEU A 181 -14.71 -5.86 0.67
C LEU A 181 -14.64 -4.99 1.92
N LEU A 182 -13.68 -4.06 1.97
CA LEU A 182 -13.52 -3.12 3.05
C LEU A 182 -14.13 -1.77 2.70
N ILE A 183 -13.78 -1.25 1.53
CA ILE A 183 -14.29 0.02 1.01
C ILE A 183 -14.72 -0.22 -0.43
N ASP A 184 -15.94 0.20 -0.72
CA ASP A 184 -16.50 0.22 -2.07
C ASP A 184 -16.13 1.54 -2.75
N GLU A 185 -15.80 1.53 -4.04
CA GLU A 185 -15.37 2.69 -4.82
C GLU A 185 -16.36 3.87 -4.70
N SER A 186 -17.65 3.58 -4.60
CA SER A 186 -18.69 4.61 -4.45
C SER A 186 -18.60 5.40 -3.14
N ALA A 187 -18.00 4.82 -2.10
CA ALA A 187 -17.78 5.50 -0.82
C ALA A 187 -16.74 6.63 -0.93
N PHE A 188 -15.81 6.53 -1.88
CA PHE A 188 -14.86 7.58 -2.25
C PHE A 188 -15.46 8.61 -3.20
N GLY A 189 -16.66 8.36 -3.74
CA GLY A 189 -17.25 9.13 -4.81
C GLY A 189 -16.55 8.89 -6.16
N LEU A 190 -15.83 7.77 -6.29
CA LEU A 190 -15.27 7.32 -7.55
C LEU A 190 -16.41 7.00 -8.53
N THR A 191 -16.14 7.24 -9.80
CA THR A 191 -17.13 7.28 -10.86
C THR A 191 -16.76 6.33 -11.98
N THR A 192 -17.80 5.97 -12.72
CA THR A 192 -17.68 5.31 -14.01
C THR A 192 -18.08 6.28 -15.11
N ALA A 193 -17.99 5.87 -16.38
CA ALA A 193 -18.53 6.64 -17.51
C ALA A 193 -20.03 6.99 -17.37
N VAL A 194 -20.77 6.29 -16.50
CA VAL A 194 -22.21 6.52 -16.25
C VAL A 194 -22.49 7.18 -14.89
N GLY A 195 -21.46 7.54 -14.13
CA GLY A 195 -21.54 8.16 -12.80
C GLY A 195 -21.15 7.23 -11.67
N ILE A 196 -21.49 7.60 -10.43
CA ILE A 196 -21.27 6.77 -9.23
C ILE A 196 -22.18 5.54 -9.31
N VAL A 197 -21.59 4.35 -9.24
CA VAL A 197 -22.31 3.07 -9.25
C VAL A 197 -22.39 2.54 -7.81
N PRO A 198 -23.57 2.16 -7.28
CA PRO A 198 -23.67 1.65 -5.92
C PRO A 198 -23.10 0.23 -5.75
N PRO A 199 -22.79 -0.20 -4.51
CA PRO A 199 -22.31 -1.55 -4.24
C PRO A 199 -23.23 -2.64 -4.79
N GLY A 200 -22.62 -3.66 -5.43
CA GLY A 200 -23.34 -4.79 -6.03
C GLY A 200 -24.18 -4.47 -7.26
N VAL A 201 -23.98 -3.30 -7.88
CA VAL A 201 -24.62 -2.91 -9.14
C VAL A 201 -23.59 -3.03 -10.25
N PHE A 202 -23.99 -3.62 -11.38
CA PHE A 202 -23.10 -3.76 -12.53
C PHE A 202 -22.72 -2.39 -13.12
N ALA A 203 -21.42 -2.08 -13.16
CA ALA A 203 -20.86 -0.82 -13.63
C ALA A 203 -20.86 -0.66 -15.16
N GLY A 204 -21.03 -1.76 -15.88
CA GLY A 204 -20.91 -1.78 -17.33
C GLY A 204 -19.68 -2.57 -17.78
N PRO A 205 -19.50 -2.79 -19.10
CA PRO A 205 -18.28 -3.39 -19.61
C PRO A 205 -17.07 -2.47 -19.38
N LEU A 206 -15.91 -3.06 -19.06
CA LEU A 206 -14.63 -2.35 -19.09
C LEU A 206 -14.42 -1.73 -20.48
N GLY A 207 -14.20 -0.42 -20.50
CA GLY A 207 -13.93 0.35 -21.70
C GLY A 207 -13.03 1.54 -21.38
N THR A 208 -12.69 2.27 -22.43
CA THR A 208 -11.84 3.46 -22.34
C THR A 208 -12.44 4.50 -21.39
N GLY A 209 -11.79 4.74 -20.25
CA GLY A 209 -12.15 5.80 -19.29
C GLY A 209 -13.47 5.54 -18.60
N SER A 210 -13.84 4.26 -18.49
CA SER A 210 -15.13 3.88 -17.94
C SER A 210 -15.10 3.55 -16.46
N HIS A 211 -13.93 3.39 -15.84
CA HIS A 211 -13.79 3.03 -14.43
C HIS A 211 -12.51 3.61 -13.83
N ASP A 212 -12.60 4.02 -12.57
CA ASP A 212 -11.43 4.38 -11.79
C ASP A 212 -10.64 3.12 -11.39
N ASN A 213 -9.34 3.30 -11.13
CA ASN A 213 -8.44 2.29 -10.60
C ASN A 213 -7.51 2.94 -9.58
N VAL A 214 -7.17 2.21 -8.52
CA VAL A 214 -6.41 2.76 -7.39
C VAL A 214 -4.99 2.17 -7.38
N ASP A 215 -4.03 2.99 -7.82
CA ASP A 215 -2.59 2.66 -7.87
C ASP A 215 -1.87 2.93 -6.53
N ALA A 216 -2.54 3.63 -5.62
CA ALA A 216 -1.96 3.92 -4.32
C ALA A 216 -3.03 4.20 -3.28
N PHE A 217 -2.78 3.73 -2.06
CA PHE A 217 -3.73 3.88 -0.96
C PHE A 217 -3.00 3.98 0.39
N ASP A 218 -3.41 4.94 1.21
CA ASP A 218 -2.95 5.10 2.59
C ASP A 218 -4.08 5.59 3.51
N PHE A 219 -4.20 5.05 4.73
CA PHE A 219 -5.18 5.56 5.71
C PHE A 219 -4.80 6.86 6.42
N ARG A 220 -3.59 7.38 6.19
CA ARG A 220 -3.20 8.66 6.75
C ARG A 220 -3.50 9.81 5.80
N SER A 221 -4.20 10.79 6.33
CA SER A 221 -4.50 12.03 5.62
C SER A 221 -3.21 12.80 5.34
N LEU A 222 -2.98 13.13 4.08
CA LEU A 222 -1.85 13.97 3.67
C LEU A 222 -2.15 15.47 3.75
N VAL A 223 -3.40 15.86 4.04
CA VAL A 223 -3.71 16.81 5.13
C VAL A 223 -2.66 17.89 5.42
N PRO A 224 -2.23 18.80 4.51
CA PRO A 224 -1.19 19.76 4.85
C PRO A 224 -1.61 20.54 6.10
N ASP A 225 -0.73 20.64 7.11
CA ASP A 225 -1.03 21.39 8.32
C ASP A 225 -1.47 22.80 7.91
N PRO A 226 -2.64 23.32 8.34
CA PRO A 226 -3.15 24.64 7.98
C PRO A 226 -2.29 25.81 8.49
N LEU A 227 -1.00 25.60 8.80
CA LEU A 227 -0.08 26.66 9.16
C LEU A 227 -0.07 27.75 8.06
N PRO A 228 -0.56 28.96 8.37
CA PRO A 228 -0.93 29.97 7.38
C PRO A 228 0.26 30.71 6.78
N LEU A 229 1.48 30.21 6.95
CA LEU A 229 2.70 30.92 6.54
C LEU A 229 3.10 30.65 5.08
N PHE A 230 2.61 29.59 4.45
CA PHE A 230 2.86 29.31 3.03
C PHE A 230 1.65 28.66 2.34
N PRO A 231 0.63 29.45 1.93
CA PRO A 231 -0.38 28.94 1.01
C PRO A 231 0.32 28.48 -0.30
N GLY A 232 0.29 27.17 -0.57
CA GLY A 232 0.84 26.56 -1.78
C GLY A 232 2.15 25.78 -1.64
N ALA A 233 2.66 25.52 -0.42
CA ALA A 233 3.98 24.87 -0.26
C ALA A 233 3.99 23.32 -0.25
N GLY A 234 2.85 22.62 -0.28
CA GLY A 234 2.85 21.13 -0.37
C GLY A 234 3.65 20.43 0.73
N VAL A 235 3.64 20.98 1.96
CA VAL A 235 4.48 20.55 3.09
C VAL A 235 3.72 19.52 3.92
N TYR A 236 4.18 18.26 3.96
CA TYR A 236 3.48 17.15 4.62
C TYR A 236 3.87 16.96 6.08
N PRO A 237 2.94 16.62 6.99
CA PRO A 237 3.30 16.31 8.37
C PRO A 237 3.97 14.93 8.54
N VAL A 238 4.03 14.13 7.49
CA VAL A 238 4.50 12.74 7.50
C VAL A 238 5.55 12.51 6.41
N HIS A 239 6.49 11.60 6.69
CA HIS A 239 7.39 11.07 5.67
C HIS A 239 6.59 10.17 4.72
N SER A 240 6.77 10.38 3.42
CA SER A 240 6.15 9.58 2.37
C SER A 240 7.21 8.91 1.50
N TYR A 241 6.82 7.80 0.90
CA TYR A 241 7.63 6.92 0.08
C TYR A 241 6.85 6.54 -1.16
N PHE A 242 7.52 6.43 -2.30
CA PHE A 242 6.87 6.12 -3.56
C PHE A 242 7.82 5.47 -4.57
N SER A 243 7.26 4.72 -5.51
CA SER A 243 7.88 4.35 -6.79
C SER A 243 7.34 5.24 -7.89
N ILE A 244 8.03 5.24 -9.04
CA ILE A 244 7.64 6.02 -10.23
C ILE A 244 7.46 5.10 -11.42
N ALA A 245 6.64 5.51 -12.38
CA ALA A 245 6.44 4.72 -13.58
C ALA A 245 7.74 4.53 -14.39
N PRO A 246 7.87 3.42 -15.16
CA PRO A 246 9.09 3.10 -15.90
C PRO A 246 9.54 4.14 -16.92
N ASP A 247 8.62 4.84 -17.58
CA ASP A 247 8.98 5.88 -18.54
C ASP A 247 9.60 7.11 -17.86
N GLU A 248 9.12 7.48 -16.67
CA GLU A 248 9.73 8.51 -15.84
C GLU A 248 11.08 8.04 -15.29
N ALA A 249 11.18 6.82 -14.80
CA ALA A 249 12.44 6.23 -14.31
C ALA A 249 13.53 6.30 -15.39
N VAL A 250 13.20 5.96 -16.64
CA VAL A 250 14.11 6.08 -17.79
C VAL A 250 14.52 7.54 -18.03
N ALA A 251 13.60 8.49 -17.89
CA ALA A 251 13.89 9.91 -18.10
C ALA A 251 14.84 10.50 -17.05
N VAL A 252 14.77 10.04 -15.80
CA VAL A 252 15.63 10.50 -14.70
C VAL A 252 16.87 9.63 -14.48
N GLY A 253 17.00 8.52 -15.22
CA GLY A 253 18.12 7.59 -15.08
C GLY A 253 18.08 6.76 -13.81
N ALA A 254 16.86 6.47 -13.31
CA ALA A 254 16.59 5.61 -12.17
C ALA A 254 15.95 4.27 -12.61
N SER A 255 15.65 3.39 -11.66
CA SER A 255 14.75 2.25 -11.87
C SER A 255 13.33 2.58 -11.40
N ALA A 256 12.32 2.01 -12.06
CA ALA A 256 10.93 2.08 -11.62
C ALA A 256 10.72 1.33 -10.30
N ALA A 257 11.53 0.31 -10.06
CA ALA A 257 11.64 -0.39 -8.80
C ALA A 257 12.55 0.32 -7.78
N ASP A 258 12.95 1.57 -7.96
CA ASP A 258 13.56 2.35 -6.89
C ASP A 258 12.46 2.92 -5.97
N ILE A 259 12.74 3.00 -4.67
CA ILE A 259 11.88 3.69 -3.69
C ILE A 259 12.48 5.06 -3.42
N PHE A 260 11.69 6.10 -3.67
CA PHE A 260 12.00 7.50 -3.36
C PHE A 260 11.30 7.90 -2.06
N ASP A 261 11.81 8.94 -1.40
CA ASP A 261 11.17 9.52 -0.23
C ASP A 261 10.92 11.02 -0.38
N THR A 262 9.93 11.51 0.36
CA THR A 262 9.75 12.92 0.66
C THR A 262 9.75 13.06 2.18
N ALA A 263 10.71 13.81 2.71
CA ALA A 263 10.75 14.08 4.14
C ALA A 263 9.52 14.85 4.62
N ALA A 264 9.17 14.67 5.90
CA ALA A 264 8.14 15.50 6.49
C ALA A 264 8.55 16.96 6.44
N PHE A 265 7.57 17.77 6.08
CA PHE A 265 7.63 19.20 5.93
C PHE A 265 8.58 19.70 4.84
N ALA A 266 8.97 18.83 3.90
CA ALA A 266 9.67 19.20 2.69
C ALA A 266 8.69 19.39 1.52
N SER A 267 8.97 20.36 0.65
CA SER A 267 8.36 20.44 -0.67
C SER A 267 8.97 19.36 -1.55
N GLY A 268 8.14 18.66 -2.34
CA GLY A 268 8.55 17.52 -3.16
C GLY A 268 9.79 17.79 -4.01
N THR A 269 10.77 16.88 -3.90
CA THR A 269 11.65 16.37 -4.96
C THR A 269 12.80 15.61 -4.31
N ALA A 270 13.07 14.40 -4.81
CA ALA A 270 14.38 13.78 -4.70
C ALA A 270 14.67 12.92 -5.94
N PRO A 271 15.67 13.26 -6.78
CA PRO A 271 16.17 12.35 -7.82
C PRO A 271 16.98 11.17 -7.25
N THR A 272 17.37 11.21 -5.97
CA THR A 272 18.08 10.10 -5.32
C THR A 272 17.11 9.17 -4.61
N PRO A 273 17.13 7.87 -4.92
CA PRO A 273 16.35 6.88 -4.21
C PRO A 273 16.69 6.81 -2.72
N PHE A 274 15.66 6.64 -1.88
CA PHE A 274 15.79 6.17 -0.50
C PHE A 274 16.35 4.75 -0.48
N ALA A 275 15.82 3.87 -1.34
CA ALA A 275 16.31 2.52 -1.55
C ALA A 275 16.34 2.21 -3.05
N THR A 276 17.43 1.61 -3.52
CA THR A 276 17.56 1.20 -4.92
C THR A 276 16.91 -0.16 -5.14
N SER A 277 16.41 -0.41 -6.35
CA SER A 277 16.01 -1.73 -6.87
C SER A 277 17.04 -2.82 -6.50
N LEU A 278 18.33 -2.56 -6.72
CA LEU A 278 19.41 -3.49 -6.35
C LEU A 278 19.47 -3.78 -4.86
N SER A 279 19.25 -2.79 -3.99
CA SER A 279 19.17 -3.01 -2.54
C SER A 279 17.96 -3.84 -2.12
N MET A 280 16.95 -3.99 -2.98
CA MET A 280 15.83 -4.89 -2.74
C MET A 280 16.03 -6.27 -3.37
N GLY A 281 17.13 -6.49 -4.10
CA GLY A 281 17.35 -7.70 -4.88
C GLY A 281 16.61 -7.73 -6.22
N LEU A 282 16.02 -6.61 -6.61
CA LEU A 282 15.41 -6.37 -7.91
C LEU A 282 16.47 -5.86 -8.90
N ASP A 283 16.16 -5.90 -10.19
CA ASP A 283 17.05 -5.44 -11.27
C ASP A 283 18.49 -5.94 -11.16
N SER A 284 18.69 -7.17 -10.68
CA SER A 284 20.03 -7.74 -10.45
C SER A 284 20.91 -7.82 -11.72
N LEU A 285 20.31 -7.65 -12.90
CA LEU A 285 20.99 -7.57 -14.20
C LEU A 285 21.22 -6.13 -14.69
N GLY A 286 20.77 -5.11 -13.94
CA GLY A 286 20.88 -3.69 -14.27
C GLY A 286 20.11 -3.29 -15.52
N LEU A 287 18.98 -3.96 -15.79
CA LEU A 287 18.19 -3.75 -17.00
C LEU A 287 17.00 -2.80 -16.80
N ASN A 288 16.71 -2.39 -15.57
CA ASN A 288 15.55 -1.57 -15.20
C ASN A 288 14.25 -2.17 -15.77
N THR A 289 14.02 -3.43 -15.41
CA THR A 289 12.95 -4.29 -15.93
C THR A 289 12.00 -4.75 -14.83
N ASP A 290 12.17 -4.23 -13.62
CA ASP A 290 11.24 -4.42 -12.51
C ASP A 290 10.54 -3.08 -12.21
N SER A 291 9.27 -3.16 -11.81
CA SER A 291 8.49 -2.03 -11.31
C SER A 291 7.71 -2.43 -10.06
N ILE A 292 7.47 -1.47 -9.17
CA ILE A 292 6.75 -1.66 -7.91
C ILE A 292 5.37 -1.03 -8.02
N ASP A 293 4.37 -1.89 -7.90
CA ASP A 293 2.96 -1.58 -8.14
C ASP A 293 2.15 -1.39 -6.84
N ALA A 294 2.75 -1.74 -5.71
CA ALA A 294 2.16 -1.46 -4.40
C ALA A 294 3.24 -1.42 -3.34
N LEU A 295 3.07 -0.57 -2.32
CA LEU A 295 4.12 -0.30 -1.35
C LEU A 295 3.57 -0.06 0.06
N VAL A 296 4.21 -0.70 1.05
CA VAL A 296 4.09 -0.37 2.46
C VAL A 296 5.47 -0.20 3.06
N MET A 297 5.78 1.00 3.54
CA MET A 297 7.11 1.33 4.04
C MET A 297 7.19 1.39 5.56
N PHE A 298 8.23 0.80 6.14
CA PHE A 298 8.57 0.88 7.56
C PHE A 298 9.98 1.42 7.71
N ASP A 299 10.07 2.70 8.07
CA ASP A 299 11.30 3.40 8.33
C ASP A 299 11.40 3.70 9.83
N SER A 300 12.46 3.16 10.44
CA SER A 300 12.78 3.27 11.85
C SER A 300 13.57 4.54 12.20
N GLY A 301 13.94 5.34 11.20
CA GLY A 301 14.77 6.53 11.26
C GLY A 301 14.00 7.83 11.53
N LEU A 302 14.73 8.79 12.11
CA LEU A 302 14.32 10.20 12.29
C LEU A 302 14.73 11.09 11.11
N VAL A 303 15.37 10.51 10.08
CA VAL A 303 16.07 11.23 9.01
C VAL A 303 15.77 10.47 7.72
N GLY A 304 15.20 11.16 6.74
CA GLY A 304 14.77 10.55 5.46
C GLY A 304 15.95 10.06 4.61
N GLY A 305 15.74 9.94 3.31
CA GLY A 305 16.75 9.48 2.36
C GLY A 305 18.05 10.29 2.34
N PRO A 306 19.02 9.89 1.50
CA PRO A 306 20.35 10.51 1.40
C PRO A 306 20.32 12.03 1.21
N GLU A 307 19.31 12.54 0.50
CA GLU A 307 19.12 13.97 0.25
C GLU A 307 18.65 14.75 1.48
N ASN A 308 17.97 14.07 2.40
CA ASN A 308 17.50 14.61 3.66
C ASN A 308 18.53 14.44 4.79
N GLY A 309 19.77 14.06 4.43
CA GLY A 309 20.90 13.89 5.35
C GLY A 309 20.89 12.57 6.13
N GLY A 310 19.99 11.65 5.78
CA GLY A 310 19.98 10.29 6.34
C GLY A 310 20.76 9.30 5.47
N PRO A 311 20.92 8.05 5.90
CA PRO A 311 21.69 7.05 5.17
C PRO A 311 20.92 6.40 3.99
N GLY A 312 19.65 6.73 3.78
CA GLY A 312 18.73 5.92 2.97
C GLY A 312 18.22 4.70 3.74
N GLY A 313 17.63 3.73 3.05
CA GLY A 313 17.14 2.49 3.65
C GLY A 313 18.25 1.72 4.37
N GLU A 314 18.12 1.58 5.69
CA GLU A 314 19.10 0.90 6.53
C GLU A 314 18.83 -0.60 6.62
N PRO A 315 19.75 -1.46 6.13
CA PRO A 315 19.50 -2.89 6.07
C PRO A 315 19.26 -3.53 7.44
N GLY A 316 18.22 -4.36 7.53
CA GLY A 316 17.83 -5.06 8.76
C GLY A 316 17.23 -4.17 9.84
N ARG A 317 16.99 -2.89 9.54
CA ARG A 317 16.38 -1.90 10.42
C ARG A 317 15.11 -1.34 9.81
N ASP A 318 15.20 -0.94 8.54
CA ASP A 318 14.07 -0.52 7.72
C ASP A 318 13.66 -1.68 6.81
N PHE A 319 12.39 -1.71 6.43
CA PHE A 319 11.86 -2.76 5.57
C PHE A 319 10.61 -2.29 4.85
N ALA A 320 10.26 -3.00 3.77
CA ALA A 320 9.06 -2.75 2.99
C ALA A 320 8.31 -4.04 2.71
N LEU A 321 6.99 -3.91 2.57
CA LEU A 321 6.18 -4.85 1.81
C LEU A 321 5.86 -4.22 0.46
N PHE A 322 5.88 -5.01 -0.61
CA PHE A 322 5.60 -4.51 -1.96
C PHE A 322 5.03 -5.59 -2.87
N SER A 323 4.34 -5.21 -3.95
CA SER A 323 4.06 -6.06 -5.10
C SER A 323 4.92 -5.64 -6.30
N LEU A 324 4.98 -6.48 -7.32
CA LEU A 324 5.67 -6.17 -8.57
C LEU A 324 4.67 -6.11 -9.70
N ALA A 325 4.86 -5.15 -10.61
CA ALA A 325 3.98 -5.01 -11.76
C ALA A 325 4.07 -6.22 -12.70
N PRO A 326 2.96 -6.58 -13.38
CA PRO A 326 2.94 -7.61 -14.41
C PRO A 326 4.04 -7.40 -15.45
N GLY A 327 4.86 -8.42 -15.69
CA GLY A 327 5.96 -8.34 -16.65
C GLY A 327 7.32 -7.97 -16.06
N SER A 328 7.38 -7.61 -14.78
CA SER A 328 8.63 -7.43 -14.03
C SER A 328 9.54 -8.65 -14.19
N ALA A 329 10.79 -8.46 -14.61
CA ALA A 329 11.72 -9.55 -14.91
C ALA A 329 11.98 -10.46 -13.69
N SER A 330 11.96 -9.90 -12.49
CA SER A 330 12.08 -10.60 -11.22
C SER A 330 10.94 -11.58 -10.96
N LEU A 331 9.78 -11.45 -11.63
CA LEU A 331 8.73 -12.47 -11.61
C LEU A 331 9.13 -13.70 -12.48
N GLY A 332 9.83 -13.47 -13.59
CA GLY A 332 10.25 -14.50 -14.55
C GLY A 332 11.57 -15.23 -14.21
N THR A 333 12.41 -14.67 -13.33
CA THR A 333 13.68 -15.30 -12.92
C THR A 333 13.44 -16.51 -12.00
N ALA A 334 13.20 -17.67 -12.62
CA ALA A 334 12.83 -18.92 -11.99
C ALA A 334 13.98 -19.94 -11.91
N VAL A 335 15.19 -19.53 -11.49
CA VAL A 335 16.24 -20.53 -11.25
C VAL A 335 16.03 -21.18 -9.87
N GLY A 336 15.13 -22.16 -9.81
CA GLY A 336 15.00 -23.12 -8.70
C GLY A 336 14.09 -22.69 -7.53
N ALA A 337 13.41 -21.56 -7.62
CA ALA A 337 12.54 -21.04 -6.56
C ALA A 337 11.05 -21.16 -6.91
N ALA A 338 10.17 -21.06 -5.90
CA ALA A 338 8.71 -21.10 -6.08
C ALA A 338 8.25 -20.11 -7.17
N PRO A 339 7.23 -20.44 -7.97
CA PRO A 339 6.68 -19.51 -8.96
C PRO A 339 6.23 -18.23 -8.26
N LYS A 340 6.66 -17.09 -8.80
CA LYS A 340 6.29 -15.74 -8.38
C LYS A 340 5.18 -15.21 -9.30
N SER A 341 4.36 -14.32 -8.78
CA SER A 341 3.21 -13.68 -9.42
C SER A 341 3.17 -12.20 -9.04
N ALA A 342 2.58 -11.35 -9.89
CA ALA A 342 2.36 -9.94 -9.58
C ALA A 342 1.48 -9.74 -8.32
N SER A 343 0.52 -10.65 -8.10
CA SER A 343 -0.26 -10.74 -6.84
C SER A 343 0.48 -11.23 -5.60
N ASP A 344 1.77 -11.57 -5.67
CA ASP A 344 2.51 -11.87 -4.44
C ASP A 344 2.78 -10.56 -3.68
N VAL A 345 2.66 -10.60 -2.35
CA VAL A 345 3.24 -9.55 -1.51
C VAL A 345 4.63 -10.02 -1.11
N PHE A 346 5.64 -9.23 -1.43
CA PHE A 346 7.04 -9.46 -1.11
C PHE A 346 7.46 -8.68 0.12
N PHE A 347 8.52 -9.15 0.77
CA PHE A 347 9.21 -8.48 1.86
C PHE A 347 10.66 -8.24 1.47
N THR A 348 11.18 -7.04 1.77
CA THR A 348 12.60 -6.72 1.72
C THR A 348 13.00 -5.90 2.93
N ASP A 349 14.24 -6.07 3.38
CA ASP A 349 14.88 -5.25 4.40
C ASP A 349 16.09 -4.50 3.84
N PHE A 350 16.11 -4.25 2.53
CA PHE A 350 17.14 -3.50 1.81
C PHE A 350 18.56 -4.10 1.84
N THR A 351 18.71 -5.38 2.22
CA THR A 351 20.00 -6.09 2.22
C THR A 351 20.49 -6.54 0.83
N GLY A 352 19.72 -6.31 -0.23
CA GLY A 352 19.95 -6.82 -1.58
C GLY A 352 19.14 -8.07 -1.91
N SER A 353 18.06 -8.33 -1.16
CA SER A 353 17.22 -9.51 -1.36
C SER A 353 15.77 -9.29 -0.96
N PHE A 354 14.89 -10.13 -1.51
CA PHE A 354 13.46 -10.15 -1.20
C PHE A 354 12.94 -11.58 -1.02
N SER A 355 11.78 -11.71 -0.38
CA SER A 355 11.11 -12.97 -0.07
C SER A 355 9.60 -12.84 -0.27
N VAL A 356 8.88 -13.94 -0.52
CA VAL A 356 7.40 -13.90 -0.54
C VAL A 356 6.89 -13.80 0.88
N PHE A 357 6.14 -12.73 1.19
CA PHE A 357 5.48 -12.51 2.46
C PHE A 357 4.07 -13.10 2.49
N ALA A 358 3.30 -12.97 1.41
CA ALA A 358 1.98 -13.57 1.24
C ALA A 358 1.78 -14.03 -0.21
N PHE A 359 1.17 -15.20 -0.40
CA PHE A 359 0.80 -15.71 -1.72
C PHE A 359 -0.56 -15.16 -2.17
N PRO A 360 -0.89 -15.18 -3.47
CA PRO A 360 -2.16 -14.70 -3.99
C PRO A 360 -3.34 -15.46 -3.35
N GLY A 361 -3.15 -16.76 -3.14
CA GLY A 361 -4.15 -17.61 -2.49
C GLY A 361 -4.44 -17.24 -1.03
N ASP A 362 -3.49 -16.62 -0.32
CA ASP A 362 -3.72 -16.10 1.04
C ASP A 362 -4.65 -14.88 1.02
N LEU A 363 -4.68 -14.18 -0.12
CA LEU A 363 -5.44 -12.97 -0.36
C LEU A 363 -6.73 -13.23 -1.17
N GLY A 364 -7.05 -14.48 -1.49
CA GLY A 364 -8.21 -14.81 -2.33
C GLY A 364 -8.03 -14.43 -3.81
N LEU A 365 -6.79 -14.30 -4.27
CA LEU A 365 -6.42 -14.03 -5.65
C LEU A 365 -5.86 -15.30 -6.31
N PRO A 366 -6.11 -15.54 -7.60
CA PRO A 366 -5.49 -16.64 -8.31
C PRO A 366 -3.99 -16.41 -8.44
N ALA A 367 -3.20 -17.49 -8.26
CA ALA A 367 -1.81 -17.45 -8.64
C ALA A 367 -1.74 -17.29 -10.17
N GLY A 368 -1.16 -16.19 -10.65
CA GLY A 368 -0.95 -15.98 -12.07
C GLY A 368 -0.23 -17.18 -12.69
N LEU A 369 -0.52 -17.49 -13.95
CA LEU A 369 0.16 -18.58 -14.65
C LEU A 369 1.60 -18.13 -15.00
N PRO A 370 2.65 -18.82 -14.48
CA PRO A 370 4.01 -18.47 -14.83
C PRO A 370 4.25 -18.63 -16.34
N GLY A 371 4.76 -17.56 -16.98
CA GLY A 371 5.12 -17.55 -18.40
C GLY A 371 3.99 -17.24 -19.38
N PHE A 372 2.80 -16.85 -18.91
CA PHE A 372 1.76 -16.31 -19.79
C PHE A 372 1.74 -14.77 -19.76
N PRO A 373 1.87 -14.11 -20.93
CA PRO A 373 1.77 -12.67 -21.03
C PRO A 373 0.30 -12.25 -20.82
N PHE A 374 0.02 -11.67 -19.64
CA PHE A 374 -1.07 -10.71 -19.32
C PHE A 374 -2.51 -11.20 -19.15
N GLN A 375 -3.02 -12.21 -19.86
CA GLN A 375 -4.48 -12.47 -19.84
C GLN A 375 -5.08 -13.17 -18.60
N ASN A 376 -4.35 -13.33 -17.50
CA ASN A 376 -4.85 -13.91 -16.23
C ASN A 376 -3.90 -13.58 -15.05
N GLN A 377 -3.20 -12.44 -15.10
CA GLN A 377 -2.34 -12.06 -13.99
C GLN A 377 -3.17 -11.18 -13.08
N SER A 378 -3.62 -11.76 -11.97
CA SER A 378 -4.05 -10.92 -10.87
C SER A 378 -2.86 -10.07 -10.43
N ASN A 379 -3.15 -8.83 -10.11
CA ASN A 379 -2.17 -7.85 -9.67
C ASN A 379 -2.66 -7.16 -8.39
N ILE A 380 -1.72 -6.74 -7.55
CA ILE A 380 -1.99 -5.89 -6.41
C ILE A 380 -1.46 -4.52 -6.78
N ASP A 381 -2.38 -3.56 -6.78
CA ASP A 381 -2.21 -2.22 -7.34
C ASP A 381 -2.11 -1.14 -6.26
N ALA A 382 -2.52 -1.50 -5.05
CA ALA A 382 -2.27 -0.68 -3.88
C ALA A 382 -2.17 -1.60 -2.67
N LEU A 383 -1.36 -1.24 -1.68
CA LEU A 383 -1.14 -2.05 -0.50
C LEU A 383 -1.07 -1.18 0.75
N GLU A 384 -1.71 -1.66 1.80
CA GLU A 384 -1.75 -1.04 3.11
C GLU A 384 -1.83 -2.12 4.18
N ILE A 385 -1.48 -1.76 5.41
CA ILE A 385 -1.60 -2.66 6.56
C ILE A 385 -2.53 -2.09 7.62
N THR A 386 -3.09 -2.98 8.42
CA THR A 386 -3.74 -2.59 9.67
C THR A 386 -3.34 -3.55 10.76
N VAL A 387 -3.15 -3.01 11.96
CA VAL A 387 -3.03 -3.81 13.17
C VAL A 387 -4.45 -4.01 13.68
N PRO A 388 -5.00 -5.24 13.70
CA PRO A 388 -6.30 -5.48 14.31
C PRO A 388 -6.27 -4.99 15.74
N GLU A 389 -7.22 -4.14 16.11
CA GLU A 389 -7.38 -3.68 17.48
C GLU A 389 -7.37 -4.91 18.41
N PRO A 390 -6.52 -4.94 19.47
CA PRO A 390 -6.60 -6.01 20.44
C PRO A 390 -8.03 -5.98 20.94
N THR A 391 -8.78 -7.06 20.69
CA THR A 391 -10.14 -7.19 21.21
C THR A 391 -10.04 -6.89 22.69
N CYS A 392 -10.54 -5.73 23.11
CA CYS A 392 -10.64 -5.38 24.50
C CYS A 392 -11.64 -6.37 25.08
N GLY A 393 -11.16 -7.53 25.49
CA GLY A 393 -11.85 -8.41 26.38
C GLY A 393 -12.13 -7.55 27.59
N LEU A 394 -13.35 -7.03 27.66
CA LEU A 394 -13.87 -6.25 28.76
C LEU A 394 -13.77 -7.17 29.97
N LEU A 395 -12.62 -7.12 30.65
CA LEU A 395 -12.37 -7.86 31.87
C LEU A 395 -13.23 -7.18 32.94
N LEU A 396 -14.51 -7.52 32.96
CA LEU A 396 -15.43 -7.26 34.06
C LEU A 396 -14.93 -8.06 35.26
N LEU A 397 -13.83 -7.58 35.86
CA LEU A 397 -13.40 -7.97 37.19
C LEU A 397 -14.52 -7.57 38.13
N GLY A 398 -15.33 -8.56 38.50
CA GLY A 398 -16.45 -8.41 39.40
C GLY A 398 -16.01 -7.71 40.68
N MET A 399 -16.61 -6.55 40.95
CA MET A 399 -16.67 -5.99 42.29
C MET A 399 -17.57 -6.90 43.14
N ALA A 400 -16.99 -8.02 43.59
CA ALA A 400 -17.49 -8.72 44.76
C ALA A 400 -17.29 -7.77 45.95
N SER A 401 -18.41 -7.29 46.46
CA SER A 401 -18.57 -6.50 47.66
C SER A 401 -17.91 -7.18 48.86
N ILE A 402 -16.68 -6.76 49.20
CA ILE A 402 -16.14 -6.92 50.56
C ILE A 402 -16.78 -5.83 51.43
N GLY A 403 -18.01 -6.09 51.86
CA GLY A 403 -18.65 -5.37 52.95
C GLY A 403 -18.26 -6.01 54.28
N TRP A 404 -17.08 -5.67 54.82
CA TRP A 404 -16.76 -5.98 56.22
C TRP A 404 -15.66 -5.10 56.79
N TYR A 405 -16.04 -4.06 57.54
CA TYR A 405 -15.42 -3.54 58.77
C TYR A 405 -16.28 -2.34 59.21
N GLY A 406 -16.95 -2.30 60.35
CA GLY A 406 -16.49 -2.72 61.67
C GLY A 406 -16.36 -1.48 62.55
N ARG A 407 -17.51 -0.87 62.91
CA ARG A 407 -17.58 0.30 63.81
C ARG A 407 -17.42 -0.19 65.25
N ARG A 408 -16.24 0.03 65.85
CA ARG A 408 -16.03 0.03 67.32
C ARG A 408 -14.92 1.03 67.68
N ARG A 409 -15.29 2.27 67.94
CA ARG A 409 -15.27 2.95 69.25
C ARG A 409 -15.58 4.43 69.05
#